data_AF-A0AAD0B1B2-F1
#
_entry.id   AF-A0AAD0B1B2-F1
#
_cell.length_a   1.000
_cell.length_b   1.000
_cell.length_c   1.000
_cell.angle_alpha   90.00
_cell.angle_beta   90.00
_cell.angle_gamma   90.00
#
_symmetry.space_group_name_H-M   'P 1'
#
loop_
_entity.id
_entity.type
_entity.pdbx_description
1 polymer ?
#
loop_
_entity_poly.entity_id
_entity_poly.type
_entity_poly.pdbx_seq_one_letter_code
_entity_poly.pdbx_strand_id
1 'polypeptide(L)' 'MLKIVPDPPLQNACLEDILIQASEYATCAAAVVQQALSLGFRSPSSVLMLTSLHELETLKALLESAVAHVQVRPKHPICH' A
#
# COMPACT_ATOMS: atom_id res chain seq x y z
N MET A 1 -36.87 4.81 29.04
CA MET A 1 -35.46 5.24 29.00
C MET A 1 -34.85 4.67 27.72
N LEU A 2 -34.61 5.51 26.72
CA LEU A 2 -33.93 5.08 25.49
C LEU A 2 -32.44 5.01 25.80
N LYS A 3 -31.87 3.80 25.83
CA LYS A 3 -30.42 3.61 25.87
C LYS A 3 -29.90 4.18 24.56
N ILE A 4 -29.15 5.27 24.61
CA ILE A 4 -28.39 5.77 23.46
C ILE A 4 -27.36 4.68 23.18
N VAL A 5 -27.65 3.85 22.18
CA VAL A 5 -26.69 2.91 21.63
C VAL A 5 -25.81 3.76 20.72
N PRO A 6 -24.49 3.86 20.98
CA PRO A 6 -23.59 4.50 20.04
C PRO A 6 -23.72 3.78 18.70
N ASP A 7 -23.85 4.53 17.61
CA ASP A 7 -23.81 3.93 16.28
C ASP A 7 -22.54 3.08 16.14
N PRO A 8 -22.62 1.91 15.49
CA PRO A 8 -21.45 1.06 15.29
C PRO A 8 -20.35 1.86 14.58
N PRO A 9 -19.08 1.71 14.98
CA PRO A 9 -18.00 2.44 14.35
C PRO A 9 -18.03 2.14 12.85
N LEU A 10 -18.27 3.19 12.07
CA LEU A 10 -18.15 3.12 10.62
C LEU A 10 -16.71 2.68 10.34
N GLN A 11 -16.52 1.47 9.80
CA GLN A 11 -15.23 0.99 9.30
C GLN A 11 -14.88 1.76 8.03
N ASN A 12 -14.73 3.07 8.15
CA ASN A 12 -14.13 3.90 7.14
C ASN A 12 -12.63 3.75 7.35
N ALA A 13 -12.04 2.72 6.74
CA ALA A 13 -10.58 2.62 6.71
C ALA A 13 -10.03 3.96 6.25
N CYS A 14 -9.18 4.57 7.08
CA CYS A 14 -8.66 5.90 6.78
C CYS A 14 -7.95 5.83 5.43
N LEU A 15 -8.00 6.88 4.61
CA LEU A 15 -7.20 6.91 3.39
C LEU A 15 -5.72 6.61 3.70
N GLU A 16 -5.22 7.06 4.84
CA GLU A 16 -3.90 6.72 5.36
C GLU A 16 -3.72 5.21 5.57
N ASP A 17 -4.65 4.53 6.24
CA ASP A 17 -4.59 3.07 6.47
C ASP A 17 -4.58 2.30 5.15
N ILE A 18 -5.39 2.73 4.18
CA ILE A 18 -5.43 2.12 2.84
C ILE A 18 -4.09 2.30 2.12
N LEU A 19 -3.49 3.49 2.20
CA LEU A 19 -2.19 3.76 1.58
C LEU A 19 -1.05 3.00 2.25
N ILE A 20 -1.08 2.86 3.59
CA ILE A 20 -0.13 2.03 4.34
C ILE A 20 -0.26 0.58 3.89
N GLN A 21 -1.49 0.04 3.88
CA GLN A 21 -1.75 -1.34 3.46
C GLN A 21 -1.33 -1.57 2.00
N ALA A 22 -1.58 -0.61 1.10
CA ALA A 22 -1.12 -0.69 -0.29
C ALA A 22 0.42 -0.77 -0.39
N SER A 23 1.14 -0.04 0.47
CA SER A 23 2.60 -0.07 0.53
C SER A 23 3.14 -1.43 0.99
N GLU A 24 2.46 -2.06 1.96
CA GLU A 24 2.78 -3.42 2.39
C GLU A 24 2.60 -4.44 1.25
N TYR A 25 1.48 -4.36 0.51
CA TYR A 25 1.25 -5.21 -0.65
C TYR A 25 2.28 -4.99 -1.75
N ALA A 26 2.64 -3.74 -2.06
CA ALA A 26 3.68 -3.43 -3.04
C ALA A 26 5.05 -3.98 -2.64
N THR A 27 5.39 -3.92 -1.35
CA THR A 27 6.61 -4.51 -0.79
C THR A 27 6.61 -6.04 -0.92
N CYS A 28 5.50 -6.69 -0.60
CA CYS A 28 5.35 -8.14 -0.75
C CYS A 28 5.50 -8.56 -2.23
N ALA A 29 4.84 -7.86 -3.15
CA ALA A 29 4.95 -8.12 -4.59
C ALA A 29 6.40 -7.98 -5.09
N ALA A 30 7.11 -6.92 -4.67
CA ALA A 30 8.50 -6.72 -5.05
C ALA A 30 9.40 -7.86 -4.56
N ALA A 31 9.21 -8.32 -3.32
CA ALA A 31 9.96 -9.43 -2.76
C ALA A 31 9.71 -10.74 -3.53
N VAL A 32 8.47 -11.02 -3.95
CA VAL A 32 8.15 -12.19 -4.78
C VAL A 32 8.87 -12.14 -6.12
N VAL A 33 8.90 -10.97 -6.78
CA VAL A 33 9.60 -10.80 -8.06
C VAL A 33 11.11 -10.96 -7.89
N GLN A 34 11.70 -10.35 -6.85
CA GLN A 34 13.13 -10.50 -6.53
C GLN A 34 13.51 -11.96 -6.25
N GLN A 35 12.67 -12.67 -5.50
CA GLN A 35 12.88 -14.09 -5.25
C GLN A 35 12.79 -14.92 -6.53
N ALA A 36 11.80 -14.64 -7.39
CA ALA A 36 11.64 -15.33 -8.67
C ALA A 36 12.84 -15.10 -9.61
N LEU A 37 13.38 -13.88 -9.65
CA LEU A 37 14.61 -13.56 -10.38
C LEU A 37 15.83 -14.31 -9.82
N SER A 38 15.94 -14.40 -8.49
CA SER A 38 17.03 -15.11 -7.80
C SER A 38 17.03 -16.62 -8.05
N LEU A 39 15.86 -17.22 -8.28
CA LEU A 39 15.70 -18.64 -8.61
C LEU A 39 16.14 -18.98 -10.05
N GLY A 40 16.59 -18.01 -10.84
CA GLY A 40 17.37 -18.29 -12.05
C GLY A 40 16.55 -18.53 -13.32
N PHE A 41 15.49 -17.76 -13.54
CA PHE A 41 14.90 -17.70 -14.88
C PHE A 41 15.85 -16.94 -15.82
N ARG A 42 16.52 -17.65 -16.74
CA ARG A 42 17.16 -17.06 -17.93
C ARG A 42 16.25 -17.22 -19.14
N SER A 43 15.07 -16.58 -19.08
CA SER A 43 14.07 -16.62 -20.14
C SER A 43 13.68 -15.20 -20.55
N PRO A 44 13.08 -14.98 -21.73
CA PRO A 44 12.52 -13.66 -22.11
C PRO A 44 11.58 -13.07 -21.05
N SER A 45 10.89 -13.92 -20.27
CA SER A 45 10.02 -13.50 -19.16
C SER A 45 10.77 -12.82 -18.01
N SER A 46 12.09 -13.01 -17.89
CA SER A 46 12.91 -12.37 -16.85
C SER A 46 13.06 -10.87 -17.09
N VAL A 47 13.04 -10.43 -18.35
CA VAL A 47 13.01 -9.00 -18.70
C VAL A 47 11.69 -8.39 -18.21
N LEU A 48 10.56 -9.09 -18.43
CA LEU A 48 9.26 -8.64 -17.91
C LEU A 48 9.24 -8.58 -16.39
N MET A 49 9.86 -9.54 -15.70
CA MET A 49 9.99 -9.52 -14.24
C MET A 49 10.85 -8.34 -13.75
N LEU A 50 11.96 -8.01 -14.41
CA LEU A 50 12.77 -6.84 -14.08
C LEU A 50 11.98 -5.54 -14.27
N THR A 51 11.20 -5.42 -15.36
CA THR A 51 10.31 -4.28 -15.57
C THR A 51 9.25 -4.21 -14.46
N SER A 52 8.60 -5.33 -14.13
CA SER A 52 7.63 -5.36 -13.03
C SER A 52 8.24 -4.94 -11.69
N LEU A 53 9.49 -5.33 -11.40
CA LEU A 53 10.19 -4.90 -10.20
C LEU A 53 10.38 -3.38 -10.19
N HIS A 54 10.80 -2.78 -11.31
CA HIS A 54 10.98 -1.33 -11.44
C HIS A 54 9.66 -0.56 -11.25
N GLU A 55 8.57 -1.04 -11.85
CA GLU A 55 7.24 -0.44 -11.68
C GLU A 55 6.77 -0.54 -10.21
N LEU A 56 7.07 -1.65 -9.54
CA LEU A 56 6.76 -1.83 -8.11
C LEU A 56 7.57 -0.89 -7.21
N GLU A 57 8.86 -0.67 -7.50
CA GLU A 57 9.69 0.32 -6.79
C GLU A 57 9.14 1.74 -6.98
N THR A 58 8.75 2.09 -8.21
CA THR A 58 8.12 3.38 -8.51
C THR A 58 6.79 3.55 -7.77
N LEU A 59 5.95 2.51 -7.76
CA LEU A 59 4.70 2.49 -7.02
C LEU A 59 4.92 2.72 -5.52
N LYS A 60 5.92 2.06 -4.92
CA LYS A 60 6.25 2.28 -3.51
C LYS A 60 6.63 3.73 -3.21
N ALA A 61 7.47 4.35 -4.03
CA ALA A 61 7.83 5.77 -3.87
C ALA A 61 6.62 6.70 -3.98
N LEU A 62 5.68 6.40 -4.89
CA LEU A 62 4.43 7.15 -5.01
C LEU A 62 3.53 6.97 -3.78
N LEU A 63 3.44 5.75 -3.23
CA LEU A 63 2.66 5.47 -2.03
C LEU A 63 3.26 6.16 -0.78
N GLU A 64 4.58 6.12 -0.62
CA GLU A 64 5.27 6.85 0.47
C GLU A 64 5.02 8.36 0.37
N SER A 65 5.08 8.91 -0.84
CA SER A 65 4.73 10.32 -1.08
C SER A 65 3.26 10.61 -0.77
N ALA A 66 2.33 9.74 -1.18
CA ALA A 66 0.90 9.89 -0.91
C ALA A 66 0.60 9.88 0.60
N VAL A 67 1.22 8.97 1.35
CA VAL A 67 1.11 8.93 2.82
C VAL A 67 1.59 10.26 3.42
N ALA A 68 2.75 10.76 3.00
CA ALA A 68 3.27 12.05 3.47
C ALA A 68 2.31 13.21 3.19
N HIS A 69 1.65 13.24 2.03
CA HIS A 69 0.67 14.28 1.68
C HIS A 69 -0.60 14.21 2.53
N VAL A 70 -1.06 12.99 2.88
CA VAL A 70 -2.22 12.81 3.77
C VAL A 70 -1.90 13.29 5.19
N GLN A 71 -0.68 13.05 5.67
CA GLN A 71 -0.24 13.49 7.00
C GLN A 71 -0.06 15.01 7.14
N VAL A 72 0.29 15.72 6.05
CA VAL A 72 0.48 17.19 6.05
C VAL A 72 -0.85 17.95 6.05
N ARG A 73 -1.94 17.35 5.57
CA ARG A 73 -3.27 17.96 5.61
C ARG A 73 -3.69 18.10 7.09
N PRO A 74 -4.19 19.26 7.56
CA PRO A 74 -4.57 19.41 8.97
C PRO A 74 -5.52 18.27 9.33
N LYS A 75 -5.17 17.53 10.39
CA LYS A 75 -5.97 16.44 10.96
C LYS A 75 -7.37 16.99 11.28
N HIS A 76 -8.26 17.01 10.29
CA HIS A 76 -9.67 17.11 10.57
C HIS A 76 -10.03 15.81 11.28
N PRO A 77 -10.69 15.86 12.45
CA PRO A 77 -10.90 14.70 13.30
C PRO A 77 -11.97 13.80 12.68
N ILE A 78 -11.62 13.11 11.60
CA ILE A 78 -12.44 12.02 11.06
C ILE A 78 -11.49 10.92 10.59
N CYS A 79 -10.74 10.38 11.55
CA CYS A 79 -10.33 8.98 11.62
C CYS A 79 -10.16 8.71 13.13
N HIS A 80 -11.17 8.10 13.74
CA HIS A 80 -11.22 7.67 15.14
C HIS A 80 -11.25 6.15 15.19
#